data_AF-A0A6G3WJS4-F1
#
_entry.id   AF-A0A6G3WJS4-F1
#
_cell.length_a   1.000
_cell.length_b   1.000
_cell.length_c   1.000
_cell.angle_alpha   90.00
_cell.angle_beta   90.00
_cell.angle_gamma   90.00
#
_symmetry.space_group_name_H-M   'P 1'
#
loop_
_entity.id
_entity.type
_entity.pdbx_description
1 polymer ?
#
loop_
_entity_poly.entity_id
_entity_poly.type
_entity_poly.pdbx_seq_one_letter_code
_entity_poly.pdbx_strand_id
1 'polypeptide(L)'
;RRRARSGLRRRHPRPAVTYTAELVTDERAFAGLAADWDRLYRRCASATPFQSHAWLHSWWQSYGGRGRLRLVLVRHGGDLVAAAPLMRVRR
;
A
#
# COMPACT_ATOMS: atom_id res chain seq x y z
N ARG A 1 0.59 -47.21 -37.93
CA ARG A 1 -0.58 -46.73 -37.15
C ARG A 1 -0.09 -45.81 -36.03
N ARG A 2 -0.64 -44.58 -36.01
CA ARG A 2 -0.74 -43.53 -34.96
C ARG A 2 0.39 -43.33 -33.92
N ARG A 3 1.09 -42.21 -34.08
CA ARG A 3 1.76 -41.43 -33.02
C ARG A 3 0.72 -40.91 -32.02
N ALA A 4 0.90 -41.16 -30.73
CA ALA A 4 0.14 -40.49 -29.66
C ALA A 4 0.84 -39.18 -29.29
N ARG A 5 0.08 -38.08 -29.35
CA ARG A 5 0.53 -36.70 -29.15
C ARG A 5 0.60 -36.38 -27.66
N SER A 6 1.71 -35.76 -27.27
CA SER A 6 1.95 -35.11 -25.99
C SER A 6 0.85 -34.10 -25.65
N GLY A 7 0.22 -34.28 -24.48
CA GLY A 7 -0.74 -33.35 -23.91
C GLY A 7 -0.02 -32.17 -23.27
N LEU A 8 0.24 -31.12 -24.05
CA LEU A 8 0.75 -29.86 -23.55
C LEU A 8 -0.37 -29.17 -22.74
N ARG A 9 -0.27 -29.25 -21.41
CA ARG A 9 -1.09 -28.43 -20.50
C ARG A 9 -0.90 -26.96 -20.87
N ARG A 10 -1.92 -26.32 -21.43
CA ARG A 10 -1.96 -24.87 -21.67
C ARG A 10 -1.85 -24.16 -20.32
N ARG A 11 -0.66 -23.61 -20.02
CA ARG A 11 -0.51 -22.62 -18.95
C ARG A 11 -1.34 -21.40 -19.35
N HIS A 12 -2.38 -21.08 -18.58
CA HIS A 12 -3.00 -19.77 -18.69
C HIS A 12 -1.99 -18.74 -18.20
N PRO A 13 -1.66 -17.69 -18.97
CA PRO A 13 -0.90 -16.57 -18.42
C PRO A 13 -1.74 -15.98 -17.29
N ARG A 14 -1.20 -15.99 -16.07
CA ARG A 14 -1.78 -15.21 -14.97
C ARG A 14 -1.78 -13.76 -15.46
N PRO A 15 -2.88 -12.98 -15.27
CA PRO A 15 -2.82 -11.56 -15.55
C PRO A 15 -1.59 -11.00 -14.83
N ALA A 16 -0.79 -10.18 -15.53
CA ALA A 16 0.41 -9.61 -14.95
C ALA A 16 -0.01 -8.83 -13.71
N VAL A 17 0.28 -9.41 -12.55
CA VAL A 17 -0.02 -8.80 -11.25
C VAL A 17 0.98 -7.67 -11.08
N THR A 18 0.53 -6.44 -11.31
CA THR A 18 1.38 -5.25 -11.22
C THR A 18 1.19 -4.61 -9.85
N TYR A 19 2.27 -4.58 -9.08
CA TYR A 19 2.37 -3.70 -7.92
C TYR A 19 2.74 -2.30 -8.39
N THR A 20 2.12 -1.28 -7.82
CA THR A 20 2.51 0.12 -8.00
C THR A 20 2.95 0.71 -6.66
N ALA A 21 3.93 1.62 -6.71
CA ALA A 21 4.36 2.38 -5.55
C ALA A 21 4.19 3.87 -5.85
N GLU A 22 3.58 4.61 -4.93
CA GLU A 22 3.38 6.05 -5.05
C GLU A 22 3.89 6.78 -3.81
N LEU A 23 4.43 7.99 -4.01
CA LEU A 23 4.81 8.88 -2.93
C LEU A 23 3.77 9.99 -2.81
N VAL A 24 3.04 9.99 -1.69
CA VAL A 24 2.12 11.05 -1.32
C VAL A 24 2.86 12.04 -0.40
N THR A 25 2.84 13.31 -0.79
CA THR A 25 3.41 14.42 0.00
C THR A 25 2.35 15.43 0.42
N ASP A 26 1.12 15.29 -0.08
CA ASP A 26 -0.01 16.15 0.23
C ASP A 26 -0.74 15.67 1.48
N GLU A 27 -0.98 16.60 2.41
CA GLU A 27 -1.57 16.29 3.72
C GLU A 27 -3.08 15.99 3.61
N ARG A 28 -3.78 16.58 2.64
CA ARG A 28 -5.21 16.29 2.40
C ARG A 28 -5.38 14.90 1.79
N ALA A 29 -4.49 14.50 0.90
CA ALA A 29 -4.42 13.14 0.37
C ALA A 29 -4.16 12.14 1.50
N PHE A 30 -3.29 12.46 2.46
CA PHE A 30 -3.12 11.60 3.64
C PHE A 30 -4.41 11.45 4.45
N ALA A 31 -5.15 12.53 4.71
CA ALA A 31 -6.47 12.44 5.36
C ALA A 31 -7.46 11.55 4.59
N GLY A 32 -7.47 11.65 3.25
CA GLY A 32 -8.34 10.87 2.37
C GLY A 32 -8.09 9.35 2.34
N LEU A 33 -6.95 8.88 2.86
CA LEU A 33 -6.59 7.45 2.86
C LEU A 33 -7.23 6.63 3.98
N ALA A 34 -8.00 7.25 4.88
CA ALA A 34 -8.55 6.60 6.07
C ALA A 34 -9.22 5.25 5.78
N ALA A 35 -10.15 5.22 4.82
CA ALA A 35 -10.90 4.00 4.50
C ALA A 35 -10.03 2.89 3.89
N ASP A 36 -9.08 3.24 3.01
CA ASP A 36 -8.15 2.28 2.40
C ASP A 36 -7.20 1.70 3.45
N TRP A 37 -6.71 2.56 4.33
CA TRP A 37 -5.79 2.20 5.39
C TRP A 37 -6.46 1.36 6.48
N ASP A 38 -7.72 1.63 6.83
CA ASP A 38 -8.48 0.78 7.76
C ASP A 38 -8.65 -0.64 7.24
N ARG A 39 -8.86 -0.80 5.92
CA ARG A 39 -8.89 -2.12 5.28
C ARG A 39 -7.52 -2.81 5.32
N LEU A 40 -6.43 -2.06 5.13
CA LEU A 40 -5.07 -2.58 5.31
C LEU A 40 -4.83 -3.02 6.77
N TYR A 41 -5.14 -2.15 7.73
CA TYR A 41 -4.95 -2.36 9.16
C TYR A 41 -5.67 -3.62 9.64
N ARG A 42 -6.97 -3.77 9.31
CA ARG A 42 -7.77 -4.95 9.71
C ARG A 42 -7.25 -6.28 9.14
N ARG A 43 -6.51 -6.27 8.03
CA ARG A 43 -5.92 -7.50 7.43
C ARG A 43 -4.58 -7.89 8.06
N CYS A 44 -3.94 -6.98 8.80
CA CYS A 44 -2.63 -7.21 9.39
C CYS A 44 -2.79 -7.59 10.87
N ALA A 45 -2.75 -8.90 11.17
CA ALA A 45 -2.91 -9.40 12.53
C ALA A 45 -1.82 -8.91 13.50
N SER A 46 -0.66 -8.52 12.98
CA SER A 46 0.45 -7.96 13.76
C SER A 46 0.45 -6.43 13.83
N ALA A 47 -0.58 -5.76 13.28
CA ALA A 47 -0.65 -4.31 13.35
C ALA A 47 -0.87 -3.85 14.79
N THR A 48 -0.01 -2.94 15.24
CA THR A 48 -0.14 -2.25 16.53
C THR A 48 -1.06 -1.04 16.38
N PRO A 49 -1.73 -0.57 17.45
CA PRO A 49 -2.57 0.63 17.40
C PRO A 49 -1.86 1.87 16.82
N PHE A 50 -0.54 1.96 17.00
CA PHE A 50 0.29 3.05 16.47
C PHE A 50 0.42 3.06 14.94
N GLN A 51 -0.01 1.99 14.26
CA GLN A 51 -0.03 1.85 12.81
C GLN A 51 -1.43 2.12 12.20
N SER A 52 -2.41 2.46 13.04
CA SER A 52 -3.73 2.91 12.56
C SER A 52 -3.63 4.27 11.88
N HIS A 53 -4.47 4.49 10.87
CA HIS A 53 -4.52 5.78 10.18
C HIS A 53 -4.86 6.91 11.15
N ALA A 54 -5.87 6.71 12.01
CA ALA A 54 -6.30 7.71 12.98
C ALA A 54 -5.15 8.18 13.89
N TRP A 55 -4.36 7.24 14.41
CA TRP A 55 -3.21 7.56 15.25
C TRP A 55 -2.13 8.32 14.47
N LEU A 56 -1.72 7.80 13.32
CA LEU A 56 -0.65 8.39 12.51
C LEU A 56 -1.03 9.77 11.95
N HIS A 57 -2.28 9.93 11.53
CA HIS A 57 -2.80 11.21 11.05
C HIS A 57 -2.86 12.22 12.19
N SER A 58 -3.36 11.84 13.37
CA SER A 58 -3.35 12.71 14.55
C SER A 58 -1.91 13.11 14.94
N TRP A 59 -0.99 12.15 14.96
CA TRP A 59 0.43 12.44 15.20
C TRP A 59 0.99 13.43 14.19
N TRP A 60 0.66 13.28 12.91
CA TRP A 60 1.08 14.22 11.87
C TRP A 60 0.50 15.62 12.06
N GLN A 61 -0.78 15.73 12.45
CA GLN A 61 -1.39 17.04 12.74
C GLN A 61 -0.70 17.76 13.90
N SER A 62 -0.21 17.03 14.90
CA SER A 62 0.45 17.61 16.08
C SER A 62 1.95 17.87 15.89
N TYR A 63 2.68 16.97 15.23
CA TYR A 63 4.14 16.99 15.17
C TYR A 63 4.71 17.11 13.75
N GLY A 64 3.86 16.97 12.74
CA GLY A 64 4.23 17.14 11.34
C GLY A 64 4.68 18.56 11.05
N GLY A 65 5.38 18.72 9.93
CA GLY A 65 5.79 20.04 9.44
C GLY A 65 5.54 20.15 7.96
N ARG A 66 5.16 21.35 7.52
CA ARG A 66 4.85 21.65 6.12
C ARG A 66 5.96 21.16 5.19
N GLY A 67 5.58 20.41 4.16
CA GLY A 67 6.50 19.90 3.14
C GLY A 67 7.40 18.73 3.58
N ARG A 68 7.25 18.24 4.82
CA ARG A 68 8.06 17.13 5.36
C ARG A 68 7.40 15.77 5.20
N LEU A 69 6.11 15.70 4.85
CA LEU A 69 5.36 14.46 4.72
C LEU A 69 5.93 13.60 3.59
N ARG A 70 6.24 12.33 3.88
CA ARG A 70 6.61 11.34 2.87
C ARG A 70 5.83 10.07 3.17
N LEU A 71 4.72 9.87 2.47
CA LEU A 71 3.89 8.69 2.63
C LEU A 71 4.09 7.79 1.41
N VAL A 72 4.76 6.66 1.61
CA VAL A 72 4.94 5.66 0.55
C VAL A 72 3.78 4.67 0.63
N LEU A 73 3.06 4.53 -0.48
CA LEU A 73 1.94 3.60 -0.60
C LEU A 73 2.27 2.54 -1.65
N VAL A 74 1.92 1.30 -1.38
CA VAL A 74 2.02 0.21 -2.35
C VAL A 74 0.62 -0.31 -2.63
N ARG A 75 0.25 -0.37 -3.91
CA ARG A 75 -1.03 -0.91 -4.37
C ARG A 75 -0.83 -2.16 -5.21
N HIS A 76 -1.81 -3.05 -5.14
CA HIS A 76 -1.89 -4.28 -5.93
C HIS A 76 -3.31 -4.39 -6.50
N GLY A 77 -3.46 -4.28 -7.82
CA GLY A 77 -4.79 -4.27 -8.44
C GLY A 77 -5.68 -3.12 -7.97
N GLY A 78 -5.09 -1.98 -7.56
CA GLY A 78 -5.80 -0.83 -7.00
C GLY A 78 -5.93 -0.84 -5.47
N ASP A 79 -5.86 -2.00 -4.84
CA ASP A 79 -5.96 -2.13 -3.38
C ASP A 79 -4.67 -1.71 -2.68
N LEU A 80 -4.78 -0.89 -1.64
CA LEU A 80 -3.66 -0.56 -0.77
C LEU A 80 -3.20 -1.81 -0.01
N VAL A 81 -1.94 -2.20 -0.18
CA VAL A 81 -1.36 -3.40 0.45
C VAL A 81 -0.20 -3.09 1.39
N ALA A 82 0.39 -1.89 1.30
CA ALA A 82 1.34 -1.41 2.29
C ALA A 82 1.32 0.13 2.37
N ALA A 83 1.61 0.67 3.53
CA ALA A 83 1.76 2.10 3.77
C ALA A 83 2.94 2.35 4.73
N ALA A 84 3.80 3.30 4.39
CA ALA A 84 4.91 3.73 5.22
C ALA A 84 4.86 5.26 5.41
N PRO A 85 4.33 5.73 6.55
CA PRO A 85 4.33 7.15 6.91
C PRO A 85 5.73 7.56 7.41
N LEU A 86 6.36 8.50 6.72
CA LEU A 86 7.69 9.00 7.04
C LEU A 86 7.68 10.52 7.14
N MET A 87 8.59 11.05 7.95
CA MET A 87 8.85 12.48 8.06
C MET A 87 10.28 12.77 7.59
N ARG A 88 10.41 13.64 6.59
CA ARG A 88 11.73 14.12 6.14
C ARG A 88 12.37 14.97 7.24
N VAL A 89 13.60 14.63 7.64
CA VAL A 89 14.44 15.43 8.55
C VAL A 89 15.59 16.02 7.73
N ARG A 90 15.91 17.30 7.92
CA ARG A 90 17.13 17.90 7.40
C ARG A 90 18.21 17.71 8.46
N ARG A 91 19.35 17.15 8.08
CA ARG A 91 20.59 17.20 8.85
C ARG A 91 21.46 18.32 8.30
#